data_AF-A0A953NY56-F1
#
_entry.id   AF-A0A953NY56-F1
#
_cell.length_a   1.000
_cell.length_b   1.000
_cell.length_c   1.000
_cell.angle_alpha   90.00
_cell.angle_beta   90.00
_cell.angle_gamma   90.00
#
_symmetry.space_group_name_H-M   'P 1'
#
loop_
_entity.id
_entity.type
_entity.pdbx_description
1 polymer ?
#
loop_
_entity_poly.entity_id
_entity_poly.type
_entity_poly.pdbx_seq_one_letter_code
_entity_poly.pdbx_strand_id
1 'polypeptide(L)'
;MMRNFALRKAALPALLALLSISSCCPCSKKEPAQTGYFDAHSHTSGILPYQVYADPEAFLNAPNDPNAVSAEKLRQLWKSLAADKNVPGNARIVPGALATMERYRDDSKLSDPQISAVLERVLTATPFTEFDSAYAVRGVVQDDYLTGLYQNRYPGEDNGKINARINDSLCDATILELAMTNTSYSEQFLSFVGGWGSKTPTGDPAKLVAIRCFIHERKALAGNEHFKALGKPLPHVKVLLMTHTSELGATSDNKEWLQYGDSGRCAPKRNKDKNFAPPSTTPVYAVKNALLGKDADGKSLLRTEEVSEYLNGVIGIDTAGPEITCFTGHESNDNQGAGMDDYKRLVQAVYEAARDRRAKGWHGKLLVHTHVGEGGTTYLMQKAAKNKDPFSTFPEVFMNREGEPVHVVQAKKNIKMLIQAVSELKTEFRDIDDFVVFRFGHVTHADLSDAFAMKSLGIEADVNLASNISTRAYYSKDFAERLKKTLNEDEQFKYSDPVKEFLGGADSDRLLDEHPLKHMLEAGVRTMLGSDGGGVEHSDIEHEYDRAGRLIEYWNSQDPDFKRLGLSIDTIRKNAQSHLKNMQEDRRN
;
A
#
# COMPACT_ATOMS: atom_id res chain seq x y z
N MET A 1 53.62 -34.03 -69.06
CA MET A 1 54.49 -33.05 -69.75
C MET A 1 53.90 -31.66 -69.57
N MET A 2 54.78 -30.72 -69.25
CA MET A 2 54.51 -29.41 -68.63
C MET A 2 53.65 -28.46 -69.48
N ARG A 3 52.80 -27.69 -68.81
CA ARG A 3 52.32 -26.39 -69.27
C ARG A 3 52.55 -25.35 -68.17
N ASN A 4 53.32 -24.32 -68.54
CA ASN A 4 53.20 -22.88 -68.27
C ASN A 4 52.51 -22.44 -66.94
N PHE A 5 53.01 -21.51 -66.14
CA PHE A 5 53.40 -20.14 -66.52
C PHE A 5 54.23 -19.51 -65.39
N ALA A 6 55.17 -18.65 -65.79
CA ALA A 6 56.09 -17.94 -64.91
C ALA A 6 55.54 -16.59 -64.43
N LEU A 7 55.82 -16.30 -63.15
CA LEU A 7 56.25 -15.02 -62.55
C LEU A 7 55.54 -13.71 -62.95
N ARG A 8 54.94 -13.06 -61.93
CA ARG A 8 55.30 -11.69 -61.52
C ARG A 8 55.01 -11.48 -60.02
N LYS A 9 56.04 -11.02 -59.31
CA LYS A 9 56.01 -10.58 -57.90
C LYS A 9 55.46 -9.15 -57.81
N ALA A 10 54.70 -8.81 -56.77
CA ALA A 10 54.95 -7.65 -55.88
C ALA A 10 53.84 -7.47 -54.81
N ALA A 11 54.28 -7.53 -53.54
CA ALA A 11 53.91 -6.74 -52.35
C ALA A 11 52.44 -6.28 -52.06
N LEU A 12 51.89 -6.85 -50.98
CA LEU A 12 51.28 -6.23 -49.76
C LEU A 12 50.14 -5.17 -49.87
N PRO A 13 49.35 -4.92 -48.79
CA PRO A 13 47.91 -5.20 -48.75
C PRO A 13 47.04 -3.93 -48.69
N ALA A 14 45.84 -3.98 -49.26
CA ALA A 14 44.81 -2.96 -49.04
C ALA A 14 43.47 -3.65 -48.72
N LEU A 15 43.39 -4.16 -47.50
CA LEU A 15 42.17 -4.67 -46.87
C LEU A 15 41.79 -3.71 -45.75
N LEU A 16 41.37 -2.49 -46.10
CA LEU A 16 40.99 -1.45 -45.14
C LEU A 16 40.12 -0.39 -45.82
N ALA A 17 38.86 -0.76 -46.11
CA ALA A 17 37.84 0.19 -46.57
C ALA A 17 36.40 -0.30 -46.33
N LEU A 18 36.12 -1.02 -45.23
CA LEU A 18 34.75 -1.49 -44.93
C LEU A 18 34.42 -1.61 -43.42
N LEU A 19 35.09 -0.83 -42.56
CA LEU A 19 34.77 -0.74 -41.13
C LEU A 19 34.90 0.70 -40.65
N SER A 20 33.90 1.53 -40.97
CA SER A 20 33.70 2.83 -40.34
C SER A 20 32.21 3.16 -40.24
N ILE A 21 31.43 2.20 -39.74
CA ILE A 21 30.20 2.46 -38.99
C ILE A 21 30.47 1.97 -37.57
N SER A 22 31.42 2.62 -36.91
CA SER A 22 31.57 2.53 -35.46
C SER A 22 30.39 3.29 -34.87
N SER A 23 29.38 2.52 -34.51
CA SER A 23 28.50 2.73 -33.36
C SER A 23 28.96 3.86 -32.43
N CYS A 24 28.45 5.06 -32.67
CA CYS A 24 28.24 6.04 -31.62
C CYS A 24 27.21 5.43 -30.66
N CYS A 25 27.65 4.57 -29.74
CA CYS A 25 26.91 4.33 -28.52
C CYS A 25 26.67 5.72 -27.92
N PRO A 26 25.42 6.19 -27.80
CA PRO A 26 25.17 7.41 -27.06
C PRO A 26 25.70 7.12 -25.66
N CYS A 27 26.74 7.84 -25.24
CA CYS A 27 27.19 7.85 -23.86
C CYS A 27 25.94 8.05 -23.03
N SER A 28 25.53 6.99 -22.34
CA SER A 28 24.46 6.97 -21.35
C SER A 28 24.62 8.24 -20.54
N LYS A 29 23.75 9.22 -20.81
CA LYS A 29 23.62 10.38 -19.92
C LYS A 29 23.28 9.73 -18.60
N LYS A 30 24.23 9.76 -17.64
CA LYS A 30 23.94 9.37 -16.26
C LYS A 30 22.67 10.13 -15.89
N GLU A 31 21.56 9.41 -15.78
CA GLU A 31 20.35 10.00 -15.26
C GLU A 31 20.74 10.67 -13.94
N PRO A 32 20.37 11.94 -13.73
CA PRO A 32 20.64 12.60 -12.47
C PRO A 32 20.13 11.68 -11.36
N ALA A 33 20.96 11.44 -10.34
CA ALA A 33 20.59 10.59 -9.21
C ALA A 33 19.20 11.03 -8.74
N GLN A 34 18.23 10.10 -8.70
CA GLN A 34 16.86 10.40 -8.31
C GLN A 34 16.87 11.13 -6.97
N THR A 35 16.52 12.42 -6.99
CA THR A 35 16.44 13.26 -5.80
C THR A 35 15.06 13.09 -5.20
N GLY A 36 14.83 12.00 -4.46
CA GLY A 36 13.57 11.78 -3.75
C GLY A 36 13.45 10.41 -3.11
N TYR A 37 12.36 10.19 -2.40
CA TYR A 37 12.09 8.94 -1.68
C TYR A 37 11.41 7.91 -2.59
N PHE A 38 11.59 6.64 -2.24
CA PHE A 38 10.84 5.51 -2.79
C PHE A 38 9.81 5.09 -1.75
N ASP A 39 8.55 5.18 -2.11
CA ASP A 39 7.43 4.70 -1.32
C ASP A 39 6.99 3.33 -1.85
N ALA A 40 7.33 2.28 -1.10
CA ALA A 40 7.09 0.89 -1.50
C ALA A 40 5.63 0.46 -1.41
N HIS A 41 4.82 1.27 -0.74
CA HIS A 41 3.54 0.84 -0.25
C HIS A 41 2.74 2.07 0.13
N SER A 42 1.75 2.40 -0.68
CA SER A 42 0.83 3.50 -0.41
C SER A 42 -0.52 3.20 -1.07
N HIS A 43 -1.62 3.58 -0.44
CA HIS A 43 -2.96 3.27 -0.94
C HIS A 43 -3.54 4.41 -1.76
N THR A 44 -3.93 4.10 -3.01
CA THR A 44 -4.55 5.09 -3.90
C THR A 44 -5.87 5.57 -3.34
N SER A 45 -6.12 6.88 -3.42
CA SER A 45 -7.46 7.50 -3.40
C SER A 45 -8.35 7.27 -2.18
N GLY A 46 -7.88 6.52 -1.19
CA GLY A 46 -8.57 6.23 0.07
C GLY A 46 -7.95 6.92 1.28
N ILE A 47 -6.70 7.39 1.15
CA ILE A 47 -5.93 7.97 2.26
C ILE A 47 -5.35 9.33 1.86
N LEU A 48 -6.13 10.11 1.09
CA LEU A 48 -5.82 11.53 0.92
C LEU A 48 -6.13 12.28 2.21
N PRO A 49 -5.43 13.40 2.48
CA PRO A 49 -5.81 14.29 3.56
C PRO A 49 -7.30 14.64 3.44
N TYR A 50 -8.02 14.66 4.56
CA TYR A 50 -9.47 14.89 4.57
C TYR A 50 -9.88 16.23 3.92
N GLN A 51 -8.96 17.19 3.88
CA GLN A 51 -9.09 18.45 3.15
C GLN A 51 -9.40 18.21 1.68
N VAL A 52 -8.76 17.22 1.05
CA VAL A 52 -9.03 16.84 -0.34
C VAL A 52 -10.48 16.41 -0.49
N TYR A 53 -11.02 15.62 0.45
CA TYR A 53 -12.40 15.17 0.39
C TYR A 53 -13.42 16.26 0.70
N ALA A 54 -13.02 17.32 1.39
CA ALA A 54 -13.88 18.47 1.68
C ALA A 54 -13.91 19.48 0.52
N ASP A 55 -12.78 19.77 -0.13
CA ASP A 55 -12.75 20.57 -1.35
C ASP A 55 -11.46 20.29 -2.16
N PRO A 56 -11.50 19.38 -3.16
CA PRO A 56 -10.30 18.98 -3.90
C PRO A 56 -9.62 20.16 -4.62
N GLU A 57 -10.40 21.08 -5.21
CA GLU A 57 -9.83 22.21 -5.94
C GLU A 57 -9.14 23.21 -5.02
N ALA A 58 -9.71 23.47 -3.83
CA ALA A 58 -9.07 24.35 -2.85
C ALA A 58 -7.73 23.76 -2.37
N PHE A 59 -7.68 22.45 -2.11
CA PHE A 59 -6.44 21.76 -1.79
C PHE A 59 -5.41 21.86 -2.93
N LEU A 60 -5.82 21.59 -4.17
CA LEU A 60 -4.93 21.67 -5.34
C LEU A 60 -4.32 23.05 -5.56
N ASN A 61 -5.07 24.11 -5.25
CA ASN A 61 -4.62 25.50 -5.38
C ASN A 61 -3.62 25.91 -4.29
N ALA A 62 -3.72 25.33 -3.09
CA ALA A 62 -2.88 25.70 -1.94
C ALA A 62 -2.54 24.47 -1.08
N PRO A 63 -1.80 23.50 -1.62
CA PRO A 63 -1.61 22.20 -0.97
C PRO A 63 -0.79 22.27 0.33
N ASN A 64 0.06 23.28 0.48
CA ASN A 64 0.86 23.52 1.68
C ASN A 64 0.13 24.35 2.74
N ASP A 65 -1.09 24.85 2.47
CA ASP A 65 -1.86 25.63 3.42
C ASP A 65 -2.91 24.72 4.09
N PRO A 66 -2.74 24.36 5.37
CA PRO A 66 -3.73 23.55 6.09
C PRO A 66 -5.10 24.23 6.21
N ASN A 67 -5.20 25.54 5.95
CA ASN A 67 -6.44 26.33 5.95
C ASN A 67 -6.98 26.61 4.54
N ALA A 68 -6.37 26.05 3.48
CA ALA A 68 -6.84 26.21 2.11
C ALA A 68 -8.33 25.81 1.97
N VAL A 69 -8.73 24.80 2.72
CA VAL A 69 -10.11 24.34 2.81
C VAL A 69 -10.80 25.01 3.99
N SER A 70 -11.83 25.80 3.70
CA SER A 70 -12.57 26.52 4.75
C SER A 70 -13.18 25.58 5.80
N ALA A 71 -13.22 26.03 7.06
CA ALA A 71 -13.86 25.28 8.13
C ALA A 71 -15.34 24.94 7.85
N GLU A 72 -16.03 25.76 7.06
CA GLU A 72 -17.41 25.45 6.63
C GLU A 72 -17.47 24.20 5.75
N LYS A 73 -16.55 24.04 4.80
CA LYS A 73 -16.45 22.82 3.98
C LYS A 73 -16.13 21.59 4.81
N LEU A 74 -15.21 21.74 5.77
CA LEU A 74 -14.88 20.70 6.74
C LEU A 74 -16.12 20.29 7.57
N ARG A 75 -16.89 21.25 8.10
CA ARG A 75 -18.16 20.96 8.81
C ARG A 75 -19.17 20.23 7.92
N GLN A 76 -19.26 20.60 6.64
CA GLN A 76 -20.18 19.94 5.70
C GLN A 76 -19.77 18.48 5.44
N LEU A 77 -18.48 18.21 5.25
CA LEU A 77 -17.95 16.85 5.15
C LEU A 77 -18.24 16.07 6.43
N TRP A 78 -17.97 16.64 7.61
CA TRP A 78 -18.23 15.97 8.88
C TRP A 78 -19.71 15.60 9.05
N LYS A 79 -20.63 16.50 8.67
CA LYS A 79 -22.07 16.26 8.70
C LYS A 79 -22.50 15.18 7.70
N SER A 80 -21.93 15.16 6.49
CA SER A 80 -22.26 14.13 5.49
C SER A 80 -21.84 12.74 5.96
N LEU A 81 -20.66 12.62 6.58
CA LEU A 81 -20.16 11.36 7.17
C LEU A 81 -21.09 10.77 8.25
N ALA A 82 -21.86 11.60 8.96
CA ALA A 82 -22.81 11.16 9.98
C ALA A 82 -24.24 10.96 9.48
N ALA A 83 -24.60 11.54 8.33
CA ALA A 83 -25.97 11.59 7.84
C ALA A 83 -26.49 10.24 7.33
N ASP A 84 -25.61 9.38 6.81
CA ASP A 84 -26.04 8.18 6.10
C ASP A 84 -25.84 6.89 6.89
N LYS A 85 -26.90 6.41 7.54
CA LYS A 85 -26.87 5.19 8.36
C LYS A 85 -27.09 3.89 7.56
N ASN A 86 -27.40 3.98 6.27
CA ASN A 86 -27.97 2.86 5.50
C ASN A 86 -27.06 2.33 4.37
N VAL A 87 -25.91 2.93 4.09
CA VAL A 87 -24.97 2.41 3.08
C VAL A 87 -24.16 1.24 3.64
N PRO A 88 -24.10 0.08 2.94
CA PRO A 88 -23.14 -0.98 3.24
C PRO A 88 -21.69 -0.44 3.20
N GLY A 89 -20.97 -0.50 4.33
CA GLY A 89 -19.63 0.10 4.51
C GLY A 89 -19.59 1.24 5.52
N ASN A 90 -20.70 1.98 5.68
CA ASN A 90 -20.81 3.09 6.63
C ASN A 90 -20.80 2.69 8.10
N ALA A 91 -21.04 1.42 8.41
CA ALA A 91 -20.99 0.90 9.77
C ALA A 91 -19.63 1.15 10.47
N ARG A 92 -18.59 1.55 9.72
CA ARG A 92 -17.24 1.84 10.23
C ARG A 92 -17.04 3.32 10.60
N ILE A 93 -17.40 4.27 9.73
CA ILE A 93 -17.17 5.72 9.95
C ILE A 93 -18.31 6.37 10.74
N VAL A 94 -19.55 5.98 10.45
CA VAL A 94 -20.75 6.60 11.03
C VAL A 94 -20.76 6.57 12.55
N PRO A 95 -20.36 5.47 13.25
CA PRO A 95 -20.30 5.50 14.70
C PRO A 95 -19.35 6.56 15.26
N GLY A 96 -18.16 6.74 14.68
CA GLY A 96 -17.20 7.78 15.07
C GLY A 96 -17.71 9.19 14.76
N ALA A 97 -18.30 9.37 13.58
CA ALA A 97 -18.94 10.63 13.17
C ALA A 97 -20.11 11.01 14.09
N LEU A 98 -20.99 10.06 14.42
CA LEU A 98 -22.11 10.28 15.34
C LEU A 98 -21.62 10.55 16.76
N ALA A 99 -20.60 9.84 17.24
CA ALA A 99 -20.02 10.05 18.57
C ALA A 99 -19.42 11.45 18.71
N THR A 100 -18.67 11.91 17.70
CA THR A 100 -18.14 13.28 17.69
C THR A 100 -19.26 14.32 17.58
N MET A 101 -20.26 14.12 16.72
CA MET A 101 -21.40 15.06 16.62
C MET A 101 -22.21 15.14 17.92
N GLU A 102 -22.37 14.02 18.63
CA GLU A 102 -23.04 13.98 19.92
C GLU A 102 -22.22 14.68 21.02
N ARG A 103 -20.88 14.60 20.96
CA ARG A 103 -19.98 15.32 21.89
C ARG A 103 -19.93 16.81 21.60
N TYR A 104 -20.00 17.20 20.33
CA TYR A 104 -19.83 18.56 19.83
C TYR A 104 -21.08 19.03 19.08
N ARG A 105 -22.26 18.91 19.72
CA ARG A 105 -23.57 19.24 19.11
C ARG A 105 -23.68 20.66 18.57
N ASP A 106 -22.94 21.59 19.17
CA ASP A 106 -22.85 22.98 18.75
C ASP A 106 -21.50 23.21 18.04
N ASP A 107 -21.42 22.74 16.80
CA ASP A 107 -20.23 22.83 15.95
C ASP A 107 -19.86 24.28 15.59
N SER A 108 -20.76 25.23 15.82
CA SER A 108 -20.51 26.68 15.66
C SER A 108 -19.53 27.23 16.69
N LYS A 109 -19.35 26.53 17.82
CA LYS A 109 -18.41 26.91 18.89
C LYS A 109 -17.01 26.34 18.69
N LEU A 110 -16.83 25.40 17.76
CA LEU A 110 -15.52 24.84 17.46
C LEU A 110 -14.70 25.81 16.61
N SER A 111 -13.45 26.03 17.02
CA SER A 111 -12.45 26.68 16.18
C SER A 111 -12.06 25.80 15.00
N ASP A 112 -11.47 26.40 13.96
CA ASP A 112 -11.05 25.69 12.75
C ASP A 112 -10.08 24.53 13.06
N PRO A 113 -9.06 24.68 13.94
CA PRO A 113 -8.21 23.56 14.33
C PRO A 113 -8.95 22.42 15.04
N GLN A 114 -10.00 22.75 15.83
CA GLN A 114 -10.80 21.73 16.51
C GLN A 114 -11.66 20.94 15.52
N ILE A 115 -12.18 21.57 14.47
CA ILE A 115 -12.96 20.88 13.43
C ILE A 115 -12.06 19.94 12.64
N SER A 116 -10.88 20.42 12.25
CA SER A 116 -9.82 19.60 11.66
C SER A 116 -9.52 18.37 12.51
N ALA A 117 -9.24 18.57 13.80
CA ALA A 117 -8.94 17.47 14.71
C ALA A 117 -10.13 16.52 14.94
N VAL A 118 -11.37 17.01 14.90
CA VAL A 118 -12.58 16.18 14.96
C VAL A 118 -12.71 15.31 13.72
N LEU A 119 -12.54 15.86 12.52
CA LEU A 119 -12.59 15.11 11.27
C LEU A 119 -11.49 14.05 11.20
N GLU A 120 -10.26 14.45 11.55
CA GLU A 120 -9.11 13.56 11.66
C GLU A 120 -9.41 12.39 12.59
N ARG A 121 -10.05 12.65 13.74
CA ARG A 121 -10.54 11.61 14.65
C ARG A 121 -11.64 10.74 14.08
N VAL A 122 -12.62 11.29 13.37
CA VAL A 122 -13.68 10.49 12.75
C VAL A 122 -13.10 9.50 11.74
N LEU A 123 -12.10 9.94 10.98
CA LEU A 123 -11.46 9.14 9.93
C LEU A 123 -10.46 8.12 10.49
N THR A 124 -9.79 8.45 11.60
CA THR A 124 -8.86 7.55 12.30
C THR A 124 -9.55 6.60 13.30
N ALA A 125 -10.70 6.97 13.88
CA ALA A 125 -11.40 6.19 14.91
C ALA A 125 -12.35 5.10 14.36
N THR A 126 -12.29 4.79 13.08
CA THR A 126 -13.12 3.71 12.52
C THR A 126 -12.71 2.37 13.14
N PRO A 127 -13.62 1.41 13.39
CA PRO A 127 -13.25 0.07 13.81
C PRO A 127 -12.46 -0.61 12.67
N PHE A 128 -11.13 -0.52 12.75
CA PHE A 128 -10.20 -1.05 11.77
C PHE A 128 -10.01 -2.55 11.98
N THR A 129 -10.72 -3.32 11.17
CA THR A 129 -10.27 -4.60 10.65
C THR A 129 -10.72 -4.62 9.19
N GLU A 130 -9.76 -4.80 8.28
CA GLU A 130 -9.90 -4.82 6.80
C GLU A 130 -9.66 -3.44 6.18
N PHE A 131 -8.55 -3.32 5.44
CA PHE A 131 -8.30 -2.51 4.24
C PHE A 131 -9.43 -1.67 3.64
N ASP A 132 -10.65 -2.22 3.64
CA ASP A 132 -11.88 -1.56 3.25
C ASP A 132 -12.14 -0.23 3.96
N SER A 133 -11.53 0.13 5.10
CA SER A 133 -11.72 1.46 5.71
C SER A 133 -11.13 2.61 4.89
N ALA A 134 -9.93 2.44 4.31
CA ALA A 134 -9.36 3.41 3.38
C ALA A 134 -10.24 3.57 2.13
N TYR A 135 -10.79 2.47 1.62
CA TYR A 135 -11.70 2.49 0.46
C TYR A 135 -13.14 2.88 0.79
N ALA A 136 -13.58 2.72 2.06
CA ALA A 136 -14.93 3.05 2.52
C ALA A 136 -15.16 4.55 2.62
N VAL A 137 -14.10 5.34 2.88
CA VAL A 137 -14.20 6.81 2.79
C VAL A 137 -14.58 7.19 1.37
N ARG A 138 -13.91 6.61 0.35
CA ARG A 138 -14.25 6.77 -1.08
C ARG A 138 -15.51 6.02 -1.53
N GLY A 139 -16.29 5.47 -0.58
CA GLY A 139 -17.58 4.86 -0.84
C GLY A 139 -18.68 5.91 -1.08
N VAL A 140 -19.93 5.42 -1.13
CA VAL A 140 -21.12 6.19 -1.54
C VAL A 140 -21.28 7.55 -0.82
N VAL A 141 -20.88 7.68 0.44
CA VAL A 141 -21.08 8.93 1.21
C VAL A 141 -20.20 10.08 0.71
N GLN A 142 -18.93 9.82 0.42
CA GLN A 142 -18.06 10.84 -0.16
C GLN A 142 -18.47 11.11 -1.60
N ASP A 143 -18.86 10.08 -2.35
CA ASP A 143 -19.30 10.23 -3.74
C ASP A 143 -20.52 11.16 -3.83
N ASP A 144 -21.52 10.99 -2.97
CA ASP A 144 -22.70 11.87 -2.92
C ASP A 144 -22.33 13.30 -2.50
N TYR A 145 -21.47 13.45 -1.49
CA TYR A 145 -20.98 14.76 -1.05
C TYR A 145 -20.23 15.49 -2.18
N LEU A 146 -19.25 14.84 -2.80
CA LEU A 146 -18.44 15.40 -3.88
C LEU A 146 -19.28 15.63 -5.13
N THR A 147 -20.21 14.74 -5.45
CA THR A 147 -21.16 14.94 -6.56
C THR A 147 -21.98 16.20 -6.33
N GLY A 148 -22.56 16.37 -5.14
CA GLY A 148 -23.31 17.59 -4.80
C GLY A 148 -22.44 18.85 -4.82
N LEU A 149 -21.20 18.76 -4.31
CA LEU A 149 -20.23 19.86 -4.35
C LEU A 149 -19.95 20.30 -5.80
N TYR A 150 -19.66 19.35 -6.69
CA TYR A 150 -19.32 19.63 -8.08
C TYR A 150 -20.53 20.03 -8.91
N GLN A 151 -21.72 19.46 -8.67
CA GLN A 151 -22.96 19.90 -9.34
C GLN A 151 -23.28 21.37 -9.03
N ASN A 152 -23.05 21.81 -7.79
CA ASN A 152 -23.21 23.22 -7.41
C ASN A 152 -22.18 24.13 -8.10
N ARG A 153 -20.95 23.64 -8.31
CA ARG A 153 -19.87 24.37 -8.98
C ARG A 153 -20.04 24.43 -10.50
N TYR A 154 -20.58 23.36 -11.09
CA TYR A 154 -20.74 23.18 -12.53
C TYR A 154 -22.22 22.92 -12.89
N PRO A 155 -23.10 23.93 -12.69
CA PRO A 155 -24.52 23.74 -12.90
C PRO A 155 -24.83 23.41 -14.37
N GLY A 156 -25.59 22.33 -14.58
CA GLY A 156 -26.03 21.88 -15.91
C GLY A 156 -25.14 20.83 -16.58
N GLU A 157 -24.02 20.43 -15.96
CA GLU A 157 -23.28 19.25 -16.40
C GLU A 157 -24.00 17.95 -15.98
N ASP A 158 -23.91 16.93 -16.82
CA ASP A 158 -24.42 15.60 -16.48
C ASP A 158 -23.51 14.89 -15.46
N ASN A 159 -24.07 13.91 -14.75
CA ASN A 159 -23.35 13.17 -13.71
C ASN A 159 -22.08 12.47 -14.23
N GLY A 160 -22.00 12.14 -15.53
CA GLY A 160 -20.80 11.54 -16.10
C GLY A 160 -19.64 12.50 -16.17
N LYS A 161 -19.88 13.75 -16.58
CA LYS A 161 -18.87 14.81 -16.55
C LYS A 161 -18.46 15.18 -15.13
N ILE A 162 -19.44 15.29 -14.22
CA ILE A 162 -19.17 15.55 -12.80
C ILE A 162 -18.25 14.47 -12.21
N ASN A 163 -18.58 13.19 -12.43
CA ASN A 163 -17.76 12.07 -11.94
C ASN A 163 -16.37 12.04 -12.57
N ALA A 164 -16.23 12.43 -13.85
CA ALA A 164 -14.92 12.56 -14.48
C ALA A 164 -14.08 13.63 -13.77
N ARG A 165 -14.63 14.84 -13.55
CA ARG A 165 -13.93 15.94 -12.85
C ARG A 165 -13.52 15.58 -11.42
N ILE A 166 -14.38 14.88 -10.69
CA ILE A 166 -14.07 14.40 -9.35
C ILE A 166 -12.88 13.43 -9.40
N ASN A 167 -12.89 12.47 -10.33
CA ASN A 167 -11.80 11.51 -10.47
C ASN A 167 -10.48 12.18 -10.87
N ASP A 168 -10.52 13.13 -11.80
CA ASP A 168 -9.35 13.89 -12.23
C ASP A 168 -8.76 14.67 -11.04
N SER A 169 -9.61 15.37 -10.27
CA SER A 169 -9.15 16.18 -9.13
C SER A 169 -8.59 15.32 -7.99
N LEU A 170 -9.21 14.17 -7.70
CA LEU A 170 -8.70 13.24 -6.69
C LEU A 170 -7.37 12.61 -7.12
N CYS A 171 -7.19 12.37 -8.42
CA CYS A 171 -5.95 11.86 -8.94
C CYS A 171 -4.83 12.90 -8.90
N ASP A 172 -5.11 14.13 -9.33
CA ASP A 172 -4.18 15.26 -9.23
C ASP A 172 -3.76 15.48 -7.78
N ALA A 173 -4.72 15.41 -6.84
CA ALA A 173 -4.44 15.56 -5.42
C ALA A 173 -3.55 14.43 -4.88
N THR A 174 -3.73 13.21 -5.37
CA THR A 174 -2.87 12.07 -5.01
C THR A 174 -1.44 12.28 -5.51
N ILE A 175 -1.26 12.69 -6.76
CA ILE A 175 0.08 12.94 -7.31
C ILE A 175 0.74 14.13 -6.61
N LEU A 176 -0.04 15.16 -6.26
CA LEU A 176 0.42 16.35 -5.53
C LEU A 176 0.88 16.01 -4.13
N GLU A 177 0.09 15.24 -3.38
CA GLU A 177 0.42 14.79 -2.03
C GLU A 177 1.76 14.04 -2.03
N LEU A 178 1.92 13.04 -2.91
CA LEU A 178 3.18 12.32 -3.07
C LEU A 178 4.36 13.25 -3.44
N ALA A 179 4.14 14.26 -4.27
CA ALA A 179 5.19 15.22 -4.62
C ALA A 179 5.60 16.08 -3.42
N MET A 180 4.65 16.50 -2.57
CA MET A 180 4.93 17.31 -1.38
C MET A 180 5.84 16.58 -0.39
N THR A 181 5.65 15.27 -0.26
CA THR A 181 6.45 14.34 0.57
C THR A 181 7.81 13.99 -0.06
N ASN A 182 8.19 14.68 -1.14
CA ASN A 182 9.42 14.46 -1.89
C ASN A 182 9.53 13.02 -2.44
N THR A 183 8.39 12.37 -2.70
CA THR A 183 8.32 11.04 -3.29
C THR A 183 8.68 11.11 -4.76
N SER A 184 9.67 10.33 -5.17
CA SER A 184 10.09 10.22 -6.58
C SER A 184 9.52 8.99 -7.28
N TYR A 185 9.14 7.97 -6.51
CA TYR A 185 8.54 6.73 -6.98
C TYR A 185 7.61 6.18 -5.92
N SER A 186 6.41 5.75 -6.30
CA SER A 186 5.41 5.22 -5.38
C SER A 186 4.71 4.00 -5.96
N GLU A 187 4.58 2.95 -5.17
CA GLU A 187 3.81 1.75 -5.48
C GLU A 187 2.44 1.85 -4.80
N GLN A 188 1.43 1.99 -5.63
CA GLN A 188 0.11 2.49 -5.28
C GLN A 188 -0.93 1.38 -5.42
N PHE A 189 -1.65 1.08 -4.35
CA PHE A 189 -2.53 -0.08 -4.33
C PHE A 189 -3.96 0.32 -4.68
N LEU A 190 -4.53 -0.38 -5.66
CA LEU A 190 -5.87 -0.13 -6.17
C LEU A 190 -6.75 -1.35 -5.88
N SER A 191 -7.79 -1.15 -5.08
CA SER A 191 -8.77 -2.21 -4.79
C SER A 191 -9.31 -2.83 -6.07
N PHE A 192 -9.00 -4.11 -6.25
CA PHE A 192 -9.44 -4.94 -7.37
C PHE A 192 -10.41 -6.04 -6.95
N VAL A 193 -10.90 -5.99 -5.70
CA VAL A 193 -11.94 -6.87 -5.18
C VAL A 193 -13.18 -6.82 -6.10
N GLY A 194 -13.69 -8.00 -6.48
CA GLY A 194 -14.79 -8.13 -7.44
C GLY A 194 -14.42 -7.86 -8.90
N GLY A 195 -13.13 -7.73 -9.22
CA GLY A 195 -12.63 -7.50 -10.57
C GLY A 195 -12.79 -6.05 -11.04
N TRP A 196 -13.03 -5.84 -12.33
CA TRP A 196 -13.13 -4.50 -12.94
C TRP A 196 -14.32 -3.66 -12.45
N GLY A 197 -15.32 -4.27 -11.79
CA GLY A 197 -16.46 -3.56 -11.21
C GLY A 197 -17.43 -2.97 -12.25
N SER A 198 -18.16 -1.92 -11.85
CA SER A 198 -19.13 -1.22 -12.69
C SER A 198 -18.45 -0.37 -13.77
N LYS A 199 -19.16 -0.17 -14.88
CA LYS A 199 -18.73 0.70 -15.98
C LYS A 199 -19.06 2.15 -15.65
N THR A 200 -18.15 3.05 -15.96
CA THR A 200 -18.37 4.50 -15.98
C THR A 200 -19.32 4.88 -17.12
N PRO A 201 -19.82 6.14 -17.17
CA PRO A 201 -20.66 6.61 -18.26
C PRO A 201 -20.00 6.57 -19.65
N THR A 202 -18.66 6.56 -19.72
CA THR A 202 -17.91 6.37 -20.98
C THR A 202 -17.85 4.90 -21.42
N GLY A 203 -18.34 3.98 -20.59
CA GLY A 203 -18.32 2.54 -20.83
C GLY A 203 -17.08 1.83 -20.28
N ASP A 204 -16.07 2.58 -19.84
CA ASP A 204 -14.83 2.03 -19.28
C ASP A 204 -15.00 1.67 -17.80
N PRO A 205 -14.33 0.63 -17.28
CA PRO A 205 -14.31 0.36 -15.84
C PRO A 205 -13.70 1.52 -15.04
N ALA A 206 -14.29 1.88 -13.89
CA ALA A 206 -13.77 2.98 -13.06
C ALA A 206 -12.30 2.75 -12.62
N LYS A 207 -11.95 1.49 -12.35
CA LYS A 207 -10.57 1.09 -12.00
C LYS A 207 -9.59 1.33 -13.15
N LEU A 208 -10.03 1.17 -14.40
CA LEU A 208 -9.20 1.47 -15.57
C LEU A 208 -8.96 2.99 -15.71
N VAL A 209 -9.97 3.80 -15.42
CA VAL A 209 -9.83 5.26 -15.38
C VAL A 209 -8.80 5.68 -14.32
N ALA A 210 -8.87 5.13 -13.11
CA ALA A 210 -7.88 5.38 -12.07
C ALA A 210 -6.46 4.98 -12.50
N ILE A 211 -6.29 3.80 -13.11
CA ILE A 211 -4.99 3.34 -13.64
C ILE A 211 -4.46 4.30 -14.71
N ARG A 212 -5.30 4.68 -15.68
CA ARG A 212 -4.93 5.65 -16.72
C ARG A 212 -4.47 6.97 -16.11
N CYS A 213 -5.13 7.40 -15.04
CA CYS A 213 -4.75 8.62 -14.37
C CYS A 213 -3.31 8.56 -13.84
N PHE A 214 -2.96 7.53 -13.06
CA PHE A 214 -1.61 7.38 -12.53
C PHE A 214 -0.53 7.18 -13.61
N ILE A 215 -0.88 6.53 -14.72
CA ILE A 215 0.07 6.22 -15.80
C ILE A 215 0.28 7.42 -16.74
N HIS A 216 -0.78 8.18 -17.04
CA HIS A 216 -0.76 9.22 -18.09
C HIS A 216 -0.73 10.65 -17.53
N GLU A 217 -1.49 10.97 -16.47
CA GLU A 217 -1.69 12.35 -16.02
C GLU A 217 -0.43 13.01 -15.45
N ARG A 218 0.56 12.21 -15.07
CA ARG A 218 1.89 12.72 -14.76
C ARG A 218 2.43 13.67 -15.85
N LYS A 219 2.24 13.34 -17.13
CA LYS A 219 2.72 14.18 -18.23
C LYS A 219 1.97 15.52 -18.29
N ALA A 220 0.68 15.52 -17.97
CA ALA A 220 -0.13 16.73 -17.92
C ALA A 220 0.29 17.63 -16.75
N LEU A 221 0.50 17.04 -15.56
CA LEU A 221 0.90 17.76 -14.36
C LEU A 221 2.31 18.34 -14.42
N ALA A 222 3.22 17.74 -15.17
CA ALA A 222 4.55 18.33 -15.42
C ALA A 222 4.48 19.71 -16.11
N GLY A 223 3.39 19.99 -16.83
CA GLY A 223 3.12 21.29 -17.44
C GLY A 223 2.50 22.31 -16.48
N ASN A 224 1.97 21.88 -15.34
CA ASN A 224 1.24 22.73 -14.40
C ASN A 224 2.21 23.62 -13.60
N GLU A 225 1.99 24.94 -13.67
CA GLU A 225 2.83 25.94 -13.00
C GLU A 225 2.85 25.78 -11.47
N HIS A 226 1.78 25.26 -10.86
CA HIS A 226 1.73 25.01 -9.41
C HIS A 226 2.71 23.90 -9.01
N PHE A 227 2.74 22.81 -9.78
CA PHE A 227 3.71 21.72 -9.56
C PHE A 227 5.14 22.18 -9.80
N LYS A 228 5.38 22.98 -10.84
CA LYS A 228 6.71 23.56 -11.09
C LYS A 228 7.17 24.46 -9.93
N ALA A 229 6.26 25.25 -9.37
CA ALA A 229 6.56 26.16 -8.26
C ALA A 229 6.98 25.41 -6.98
N LEU A 230 6.53 24.17 -6.78
CA LEU A 230 6.94 23.36 -5.63
C LEU A 230 8.43 22.98 -5.69
N GLY A 231 9.03 22.92 -6.89
CA GLY A 231 10.43 22.47 -7.06
C GLY A 231 10.67 21.04 -6.59
N LYS A 232 9.62 20.23 -6.44
CA LYS A 232 9.64 18.84 -5.99
C LYS A 232 9.65 17.88 -7.19
N PRO A 233 10.22 16.66 -7.04
CA PRO A 233 10.12 15.65 -8.08
C PRO A 233 8.66 15.26 -8.31
N LEU A 234 8.29 15.02 -9.56
CA LEU A 234 6.99 14.45 -9.89
C LEU A 234 7.08 12.92 -9.77
N PRO A 235 6.28 12.28 -8.90
CA PRO A 235 6.44 10.86 -8.58
C PRO A 235 6.16 9.97 -9.80
N HIS A 236 6.95 8.91 -9.93
CA HIS A 236 6.66 7.77 -10.79
C HIS A 236 5.69 6.84 -10.06
N VAL A 237 4.41 6.89 -10.37
CA VAL A 237 3.41 6.01 -9.75
C VAL A 237 3.29 4.69 -10.51
N LYS A 238 3.29 3.58 -9.78
CA LYS A 238 2.98 2.23 -10.28
C LYS A 238 1.79 1.66 -9.54
N VAL A 239 0.98 0.86 -10.21
CA VAL A 239 -0.24 0.30 -9.63
C VAL A 239 -0.09 -1.19 -9.35
N LEU A 240 -0.49 -1.58 -8.13
CA LEU A 240 -0.72 -2.97 -7.74
C LEU A 240 -2.22 -3.21 -7.62
N LEU A 241 -2.69 -4.32 -8.20
CA LEU A 241 -4.10 -4.71 -8.13
C LEU A 241 -4.33 -5.47 -6.82
N MET A 242 -5.04 -4.84 -5.88
CA MET A 242 -5.24 -5.40 -4.55
C MET A 242 -6.43 -6.38 -4.52
N THR A 243 -6.19 -7.63 -4.16
CA THR A 243 -7.20 -8.65 -3.92
C THR A 243 -7.54 -8.77 -2.42
N HIS A 244 -8.49 -9.63 -2.07
CA HIS A 244 -9.02 -9.71 -0.70
C HIS A 244 -8.40 -10.87 0.09
N THR A 245 -7.90 -10.60 1.28
CA THR A 245 -7.27 -11.61 2.18
C THR A 245 -8.17 -12.68 2.74
N SER A 246 -9.49 -12.51 2.74
CA SER A 246 -10.38 -13.63 3.11
C SER A 246 -10.10 -14.88 2.26
N GLU A 247 -9.55 -14.70 1.05
CA GLU A 247 -9.02 -15.79 0.21
C GLU A 247 -7.92 -16.57 0.94
N LEU A 248 -6.99 -15.89 1.62
CA LEU A 248 -5.91 -16.51 2.39
C LEU A 248 -6.40 -17.23 3.66
N GLY A 249 -7.54 -16.81 4.19
CA GLY A 249 -8.18 -17.41 5.36
C GLY A 249 -9.25 -18.45 5.05
N ALA A 250 -9.47 -18.78 3.78
CA ALA A 250 -10.63 -19.57 3.36
C ALA A 250 -10.65 -20.98 3.98
N THR A 251 -11.84 -21.43 4.39
CA THR A 251 -12.08 -22.83 4.77
C THR A 251 -11.97 -23.75 3.56
N SER A 252 -11.80 -25.06 3.77
CA SER A 252 -11.67 -26.03 2.67
C SER A 252 -12.88 -26.06 1.71
N ASP A 253 -14.05 -25.60 2.15
CA ASP A 253 -15.25 -25.47 1.32
C ASP A 253 -15.46 -24.07 0.71
N ASN A 254 -14.53 -23.13 0.97
CA ASN A 254 -14.55 -21.73 0.53
C ASN A 254 -15.83 -20.96 0.92
N LYS A 255 -16.52 -21.37 1.99
CA LYS A 255 -17.74 -20.68 2.46
C LYS A 255 -17.50 -19.70 3.59
N GLU A 256 -16.46 -19.93 4.37
CA GLU A 256 -16.10 -19.13 5.53
C GLU A 256 -14.62 -18.78 5.44
N TRP A 257 -14.18 -17.85 6.29
CA TRP A 257 -12.77 -17.63 6.54
C TRP A 257 -12.48 -17.80 8.03
N LEU A 258 -11.24 -18.20 8.34
CA LEU A 258 -10.79 -18.43 9.70
C LEU A 258 -10.22 -17.16 10.32
N GLN A 259 -10.73 -16.81 11.50
CA GLN A 259 -10.21 -15.72 12.30
C GLN A 259 -9.58 -16.27 13.60
N TYR A 260 -8.42 -15.75 13.97
CA TYR A 260 -7.79 -15.94 15.26
C TYR A 260 -8.49 -15.06 16.30
N GLY A 261 -9.16 -15.69 17.26
CA GLY A 261 -9.95 -15.01 18.28
C GLY A 261 -9.36 -15.12 19.69
N ASP A 262 -10.13 -14.64 20.67
CA ASP A 262 -9.85 -14.73 22.11
C ASP A 262 -9.63 -16.16 22.63
N SER A 263 -10.15 -17.16 21.91
CA SER A 263 -9.91 -18.57 22.19
C SER A 263 -8.45 -19.00 22.01
N GLY A 264 -7.60 -18.18 21.39
CA GLY A 264 -6.22 -18.53 21.04
C GLY A 264 -6.14 -19.57 19.91
N ARG A 265 -7.22 -19.74 19.13
CA ARG A 265 -7.30 -20.66 17.99
C ARG A 265 -7.99 -20.00 16.81
N CYS A 266 -7.68 -20.49 15.61
CA CYS A 266 -8.41 -20.13 14.41
C CYS A 266 -9.78 -20.80 14.43
N ALA A 267 -10.82 -20.01 14.23
CA ALA A 267 -12.18 -20.50 14.17
C ALA A 267 -12.91 -19.86 12.98
N PRO A 268 -13.83 -20.59 12.32
CA PRO A 268 -14.64 -20.00 11.28
C PRO A 268 -15.50 -18.88 11.85
N LYS A 269 -15.43 -17.69 11.25
CA LYS A 269 -16.31 -16.59 11.60
C LYS A 269 -17.68 -16.84 10.98
N ARG A 270 -18.58 -17.48 11.74
CA ARG A 270 -19.93 -17.79 11.25
C ARG A 270 -20.71 -16.50 10.97
N ASN A 271 -21.40 -16.47 9.84
CA ASN A 271 -22.32 -15.39 9.45
C ASN A 271 -23.63 -15.37 10.28
N LYS A 272 -23.56 -15.57 11.59
CA LYS A 272 -24.74 -15.53 12.46
C LYS A 272 -25.31 -14.12 12.62
N ASP A 273 -24.49 -13.09 12.40
CA ASP A 273 -24.88 -11.69 12.55
C ASP A 273 -25.30 -11.00 11.24
N LYS A 274 -25.37 -11.72 10.09
CA LYS A 274 -25.69 -11.18 8.74
C LYS A 274 -24.79 -10.03 8.26
N ASN A 275 -23.82 -9.59 9.06
CA ASN A 275 -23.02 -8.39 8.81
C ASN A 275 -21.65 -8.69 8.17
N PHE A 276 -21.26 -9.95 8.05
CA PHE A 276 -20.03 -10.33 7.36
C PHE A 276 -20.38 -11.02 6.04
N ALA A 277 -19.99 -10.40 4.93
CA ALA A 277 -20.09 -10.99 3.62
C ALA A 277 -19.23 -12.27 3.55
N PRO A 278 -19.61 -13.28 2.75
CA PRO A 278 -18.72 -14.39 2.43
C PRO A 278 -17.40 -13.84 1.86
N PRO A 279 -16.30 -14.62 1.89
CA PRO A 279 -15.04 -14.24 1.27
C PRO A 279 -15.28 -13.65 -0.12
N SER A 280 -15.00 -12.35 -0.30
CA SER A 280 -15.18 -11.71 -1.59
C SER A 280 -13.96 -12.05 -2.41
N THR A 281 -14.06 -13.05 -3.28
CA THR A 281 -12.93 -13.51 -4.06
C THR A 281 -12.90 -12.86 -5.44
N THR A 282 -11.70 -12.51 -5.90
CA THR A 282 -11.48 -12.15 -7.30
C THR A 282 -11.05 -13.41 -8.02
N PRO A 283 -11.80 -13.88 -9.04
CA PRO A 283 -11.42 -15.08 -9.76
C PRO A 283 -9.99 -14.97 -10.30
N VAL A 284 -9.18 -16.01 -10.08
CA VAL A 284 -7.75 -16.05 -10.46
C VAL A 284 -7.52 -15.68 -11.93
N TYR A 285 -8.41 -16.14 -12.84
CA TYR A 285 -8.32 -15.78 -14.27
C TYR A 285 -8.58 -14.29 -14.53
N ALA A 286 -9.44 -13.64 -13.73
CA ALA A 286 -9.72 -12.22 -13.83
C ALA A 286 -8.50 -11.39 -13.42
N VAL A 287 -7.75 -11.83 -12.41
CA VAL A 287 -6.46 -11.22 -12.01
C VAL A 287 -5.45 -11.30 -13.15
N LYS A 288 -5.24 -12.50 -13.72
CA LYS A 288 -4.36 -12.68 -14.89
C LYS A 288 -4.76 -11.75 -16.04
N ASN A 289 -6.03 -11.74 -16.40
CA ASN A 289 -6.53 -10.91 -17.49
C ASN A 289 -6.37 -9.41 -17.20
N ALA A 290 -6.63 -8.97 -15.97
CA ALA A 290 -6.45 -7.58 -15.58
C ALA A 290 -4.99 -7.14 -15.69
N LEU A 291 -4.03 -7.99 -15.28
CA LEU A 291 -2.60 -7.77 -15.51
C LEU A 291 -2.23 -7.73 -17.00
N LEU A 292 -3.08 -8.20 -17.90
CA LEU A 292 -2.88 -8.10 -19.35
C LEU A 292 -3.68 -6.97 -20.01
N GLY A 293 -4.38 -6.14 -19.22
CA GLY A 293 -5.25 -5.08 -19.74
C GLY A 293 -6.50 -5.64 -20.42
N LYS A 294 -7.06 -6.70 -19.86
CA LYS A 294 -8.25 -7.40 -20.38
C LYS A 294 -9.32 -7.54 -19.30
N ASP A 295 -10.57 -7.65 -19.74
CA ASP A 295 -11.70 -7.99 -18.87
C ASP A 295 -11.72 -9.48 -18.47
N ALA A 296 -12.72 -9.87 -17.70
CA ALA A 296 -12.89 -11.25 -17.23
C ALA A 296 -13.00 -12.26 -18.39
N ASP A 297 -13.59 -11.85 -19.52
CA ASP A 297 -13.75 -12.68 -20.73
C ASP A 297 -12.51 -12.69 -21.64
N GLY A 298 -11.45 -11.98 -21.25
CA GLY A 298 -10.20 -11.90 -21.99
C GLY A 298 -10.21 -10.90 -23.16
N LYS A 299 -11.26 -10.08 -23.28
CA LYS A 299 -11.32 -8.99 -24.27
C LYS A 299 -10.44 -7.84 -23.80
N SER A 300 -9.65 -7.29 -24.71
CA SER A 300 -8.79 -6.15 -24.37
C SER A 300 -9.64 -4.91 -24.04
N LEU A 301 -9.26 -4.26 -22.94
CA LEU A 301 -9.80 -2.97 -22.50
C LEU A 301 -8.94 -1.79 -22.97
N LEU A 302 -7.73 -2.09 -23.46
CA LEU A 302 -6.74 -1.09 -23.82
C LEU A 302 -6.77 -0.81 -25.32
N ARG A 303 -6.53 0.45 -25.66
CA ARG A 303 -6.18 0.81 -27.03
C ARG A 303 -4.74 0.36 -27.32
N THR A 304 -4.42 0.12 -28.59
CA THR A 304 -3.10 -0.42 -28.98
C THR A 304 -1.95 0.46 -28.50
N GLU A 305 -2.12 1.78 -28.55
CA GLU A 305 -1.15 2.77 -28.09
C GLU A 305 -0.95 2.79 -26.57
N GLU A 306 -1.94 2.31 -25.79
CA GLU A 306 -1.89 2.31 -24.32
C GLU A 306 -1.18 1.08 -23.75
N VAL A 307 -1.05 -0.01 -24.54
CA VAL A 307 -0.61 -1.31 -24.05
C VAL A 307 0.75 -1.24 -23.36
N SER A 308 1.75 -0.59 -23.97
CA SER A 308 3.09 -0.55 -23.37
C SER A 308 3.12 0.24 -22.06
N GLU A 309 2.44 1.39 -22.01
CA GLU A 309 2.37 2.21 -20.79
C GLU A 309 1.61 1.48 -19.68
N TYR A 310 0.49 0.82 -20.01
CA TYR A 310 -0.26 0.00 -19.05
C TYR A 310 0.57 -1.16 -18.47
N LEU A 311 1.23 -1.95 -19.33
CA LEU A 311 2.06 -3.08 -18.87
C LEU A 311 3.26 -2.61 -18.04
N ASN A 312 3.73 -1.38 -18.23
CA ASN A 312 4.78 -0.81 -17.39
C ASN A 312 4.23 -0.16 -16.12
N GLY A 313 2.98 0.28 -16.12
CA GLY A 313 2.35 0.96 -14.99
C GLY A 313 1.68 0.03 -14.00
N VAL A 314 1.06 -1.07 -14.46
CA VAL A 314 0.48 -2.11 -13.59
C VAL A 314 1.51 -3.19 -13.32
N ILE A 315 2.10 -3.17 -12.13
CA ILE A 315 3.31 -3.93 -11.81
C ILE A 315 3.07 -5.22 -11.04
N GLY A 316 1.83 -5.56 -10.69
CA GLY A 316 1.56 -6.80 -9.97
C GLY A 316 0.26 -6.81 -9.20
N ILE A 317 0.22 -7.63 -8.16
CA ILE A 317 -0.90 -7.73 -7.23
C ILE A 317 -0.44 -7.44 -5.82
N ASP A 318 -1.42 -7.06 -5.03
CA ASP A 318 -1.32 -6.98 -3.59
C ASP A 318 -2.41 -7.86 -2.95
N THR A 319 -2.12 -8.51 -1.84
CA THR A 319 -3.09 -9.32 -1.08
C THR A 319 -2.99 -8.96 0.39
N ALA A 320 -4.07 -8.42 0.91
CA ALA A 320 -3.97 -7.51 2.04
C ALA A 320 -5.15 -7.64 3.02
N GLY A 321 -4.94 -7.61 4.35
CA GLY A 321 -5.95 -8.07 5.31
C GLY A 321 -5.71 -7.99 6.81
N PRO A 322 -6.78 -8.21 7.60
CA PRO A 322 -6.71 -8.16 9.06
C PRO A 322 -5.67 -9.14 9.62
N GLU A 323 -4.90 -8.72 10.61
CA GLU A 323 -3.95 -9.58 11.32
C GLU A 323 -4.56 -10.82 11.96
N ILE A 324 -5.82 -10.71 12.34
CA ILE A 324 -6.61 -11.78 12.91
C ILE A 324 -6.98 -12.84 11.86
N THR A 325 -6.74 -12.62 10.57
CA THR A 325 -6.97 -13.62 9.53
C THR A 325 -5.96 -14.75 9.69
N CYS A 326 -6.49 -15.95 9.87
CA CYS A 326 -5.66 -17.14 9.90
C CYS A 326 -5.38 -17.61 8.49
N PHE A 327 -4.14 -17.49 8.02
CA PHE A 327 -3.78 -18.14 6.76
C PHE A 327 -3.96 -19.64 6.91
N THR A 328 -4.61 -20.29 5.94
CA THR A 328 -5.00 -21.69 6.08
C THR A 328 -4.27 -22.60 5.10
N GLY A 329 -3.98 -23.83 5.52
CA GLY A 329 -3.32 -24.83 4.67
C GLY A 329 -3.65 -26.25 5.11
N HIS A 330 -3.41 -27.23 4.25
CA HIS A 330 -3.85 -28.62 4.49
C HIS A 330 -3.15 -29.34 5.64
N GLU A 331 -1.90 -28.97 5.92
CA GLU A 331 -1.04 -29.73 6.85
C GLU A 331 -1.17 -29.31 8.31
N SER A 332 -1.81 -28.18 8.60
CA SER A 332 -1.81 -27.64 9.94
C SER A 332 -3.13 -27.89 10.66
N ASN A 333 -3.04 -28.54 11.82
CA ASN A 333 -4.19 -28.91 12.64
C ASN A 333 -4.99 -27.69 13.14
N ASP A 334 -4.34 -26.54 13.32
CA ASP A 334 -4.95 -25.36 13.94
C ASP A 334 -5.54 -24.37 12.91
N ASN A 335 -5.33 -24.56 11.61
CA ASN A 335 -5.80 -23.68 10.54
C ASN A 335 -5.95 -24.43 9.20
N GLN A 336 -6.62 -25.59 9.23
CA GLN A 336 -6.97 -26.33 8.02
C GLN A 336 -7.88 -25.51 7.10
N GLY A 337 -7.52 -25.39 5.82
CA GLY A 337 -8.30 -24.67 4.82
C GLY A 337 -7.61 -24.59 3.47
N ALA A 338 -8.19 -23.81 2.57
CA ALA A 338 -7.76 -23.70 1.17
C ALA A 338 -6.89 -22.46 0.89
N GLY A 339 -6.62 -21.61 1.88
CA GLY A 339 -6.14 -20.26 1.63
C GLY A 339 -4.72 -20.16 1.06
N MET A 340 -3.79 -21.03 1.45
CA MET A 340 -2.47 -21.10 0.81
C MET A 340 -2.51 -21.73 -0.58
N ASP A 341 -3.51 -22.56 -0.89
CA ASP A 341 -3.73 -23.00 -2.27
C ASP A 341 -4.27 -21.85 -3.13
N ASP A 342 -5.18 -21.05 -2.57
CA ASP A 342 -5.70 -19.83 -3.22
C ASP A 342 -4.56 -18.85 -3.50
N TYR A 343 -3.69 -18.61 -2.52
CA TYR A 343 -2.47 -17.83 -2.68
C TYR A 343 -1.59 -18.35 -3.82
N LYS A 344 -1.29 -19.65 -3.85
CA LYS A 344 -0.47 -20.25 -4.93
C LYS A 344 -1.10 -20.08 -6.30
N ARG A 345 -2.44 -20.20 -6.41
CA ARG A 345 -3.16 -19.96 -7.66
C ARG A 345 -3.08 -18.50 -8.10
N LEU A 346 -3.16 -17.55 -7.17
CA LEU A 346 -2.93 -16.13 -7.45
C LEU A 346 -1.51 -15.87 -7.96
N VAL A 347 -0.49 -16.42 -7.29
CA VAL A 347 0.91 -16.32 -7.73
C VAL A 347 1.10 -16.93 -9.11
N GLN A 348 0.49 -18.08 -9.38
CA GLN A 348 0.53 -18.71 -10.70
C GLN A 348 -0.07 -17.79 -11.77
N ALA A 349 -1.20 -17.13 -11.51
CA ALA A 349 -1.78 -16.17 -12.43
C ALA A 349 -0.85 -14.99 -12.72
N VAL A 350 -0.14 -14.48 -11.72
CA VAL A 350 0.87 -13.41 -11.88
C VAL A 350 2.04 -13.91 -12.72
N TYR A 351 2.58 -15.08 -12.40
CA TYR A 351 3.68 -15.72 -13.15
C TYR A 351 3.30 -15.93 -14.63
N GLU A 352 2.10 -16.46 -14.90
CA GLU A 352 1.59 -16.65 -16.26
C GLU A 352 1.38 -15.31 -16.99
N ALA A 353 0.84 -14.29 -16.32
CA ALA A 353 0.71 -12.96 -16.91
C ALA A 353 2.07 -12.37 -17.27
N ALA A 354 3.08 -12.50 -16.41
CA ALA A 354 4.45 -12.04 -16.69
C ALA A 354 5.06 -12.76 -17.91
N ARG A 355 4.82 -14.07 -18.05
CA ARG A 355 5.24 -14.84 -19.23
C ARG A 355 4.53 -14.39 -20.50
N ASP A 356 3.23 -14.16 -20.44
CA ASP A 356 2.43 -13.68 -21.57
C ASP A 356 2.86 -12.26 -22.00
N ARG A 357 3.23 -11.40 -21.03
CA ARG A 357 3.84 -10.08 -21.31
C ARG A 357 5.19 -10.26 -22.00
N ARG A 358 6.05 -11.17 -21.52
CA ARG A 358 7.38 -11.43 -22.11
C ARG A 358 7.32 -11.99 -23.52
N ALA A 359 6.36 -12.88 -23.81
CA ALA A 359 6.11 -13.38 -25.15
C ALA A 359 5.73 -12.27 -26.16
N LYS A 360 5.30 -11.10 -25.67
CA LYS A 360 4.98 -9.90 -26.46
C LYS A 360 6.09 -8.84 -26.43
N GLY A 361 7.30 -9.19 -25.96
CA GLY A 361 8.47 -8.30 -25.94
C GLY A 361 8.56 -7.38 -24.73
N TRP A 362 7.78 -7.60 -23.67
CA TRP A 362 7.95 -6.89 -22.41
C TRP A 362 9.01 -7.57 -21.52
N HIS A 363 10.02 -6.81 -21.08
CA HIS A 363 11.17 -7.33 -20.34
C HIS A 363 11.20 -6.79 -18.90
N GLY A 364 10.28 -7.25 -18.06
CA GLY A 364 10.27 -6.91 -16.63
C GLY A 364 9.78 -8.07 -15.75
N LYS A 365 9.53 -7.78 -14.48
CA LYS A 365 8.93 -8.69 -13.50
C LYS A 365 7.64 -8.12 -12.91
N LEU A 366 6.78 -9.01 -12.41
CA LEU A 366 5.61 -8.63 -11.64
C LEU A 366 5.85 -8.84 -10.15
N LEU A 367 5.25 -8.00 -9.33
CA LEU A 367 5.31 -8.06 -7.88
C LEU A 367 4.10 -8.84 -7.34
N VAL A 368 4.39 -9.80 -6.47
CA VAL A 368 3.40 -10.37 -5.54
C VAL A 368 3.71 -9.74 -4.19
N HIS A 369 2.90 -8.76 -3.82
CA HIS A 369 2.91 -8.15 -2.50
C HIS A 369 1.88 -8.84 -1.62
N THR A 370 2.23 -9.18 -0.38
CA THR A 370 1.29 -9.85 0.53
C THR A 370 1.52 -9.41 1.95
N HIS A 371 0.47 -8.90 2.58
CA HIS A 371 0.54 -8.41 3.95
C HIS A 371 0.47 -9.58 4.93
N VAL A 372 1.31 -9.54 5.95
CA VAL A 372 1.36 -10.59 6.98
C VAL A 372 0.85 -10.14 8.34
N GLY A 373 0.77 -8.82 8.57
CA GLY A 373 0.10 -8.28 9.73
C GLY A 373 0.08 -6.76 9.84
N GLU A 374 -1.09 -6.16 9.59
CA GLU A 374 -1.34 -4.71 9.51
C GLU A 374 -2.00 -4.05 10.73
N GLY A 375 -2.01 -4.71 11.87
CA GLY A 375 -2.78 -4.33 13.03
C GLY A 375 -4.15 -4.98 13.11
N GLY A 376 -4.75 -4.85 14.29
CA GLY A 376 -6.05 -5.44 14.62
C GLY A 376 -6.70 -4.74 15.81
N THR A 377 -6.60 -3.41 15.90
CA THR A 377 -7.31 -2.65 16.95
C THR A 377 -8.79 -2.59 16.67
N THR A 378 -9.57 -3.45 17.32
CA THR A 378 -11.01 -3.21 17.42
C THR A 378 -11.27 -2.14 18.47
N TYR A 379 -11.73 -0.95 18.04
CA TYR A 379 -12.55 -0.13 18.92
C TYR A 379 -13.80 -0.95 19.25
N LEU A 380 -13.84 -1.55 20.44
CA LEU A 380 -15.07 -2.11 20.99
C LEU A 380 -16.02 -0.95 21.32
N MET A 381 -16.57 -0.30 20.29
CA MET A 381 -17.52 0.80 20.44
C MET A 381 -18.77 0.37 21.23
N GLN A 382 -19.08 -0.93 21.27
CA GLN A 382 -20.14 -1.47 22.13
C GLN A 382 -19.92 -1.21 23.63
N LYS A 383 -18.66 -1.06 24.10
CA LYS A 383 -18.34 -0.61 25.47
C LYS A 383 -18.26 0.92 25.58
N ALA A 384 -17.75 1.61 24.54
CA ALA A 384 -17.65 3.08 24.52
C ALA A 384 -19.02 3.78 24.55
N ALA A 385 -20.07 3.13 24.02
CA ALA A 385 -21.44 3.64 24.15
C ALA A 385 -21.99 3.61 25.60
N LYS A 386 -21.32 2.90 26.52
CA LYS A 386 -21.78 2.72 27.91
C LYS A 386 -20.91 3.44 28.96
N ASN A 387 -19.70 3.87 28.62
CA ASN A 387 -18.79 4.57 29.55
C ASN A 387 -18.09 5.75 28.87
N LYS A 388 -17.89 6.81 29.66
CA LYS A 388 -17.36 8.15 29.35
C LYS A 388 -16.30 8.21 28.23
N ASP A 389 -16.51 9.16 27.33
CA ASP A 389 -15.61 9.65 26.27
C ASP A 389 -14.99 8.55 25.37
N PRO A 390 -15.60 8.28 24.18
CA PRO A 390 -15.10 7.27 23.24
C PRO A 390 -13.68 7.54 22.72
N PHE A 391 -13.11 8.71 23.03
CA PHE A 391 -11.76 9.11 22.66
C PHE A 391 -10.78 9.20 23.84
N SER A 392 -11.23 8.89 25.07
CA SER A 392 -10.42 9.00 26.30
C SER A 392 -9.53 7.79 26.58
N THR A 393 -9.73 6.68 25.86
CA THR A 393 -8.96 5.44 26.01
C THR A 393 -8.62 4.88 24.64
N PHE A 394 -7.32 4.64 24.43
CA PHE A 394 -6.81 3.88 23.30
C PHE A 394 -7.46 2.47 23.29
N PRO A 395 -7.83 1.88 22.12
CA PRO A 395 -8.50 0.58 22.02
C PRO A 395 -7.92 -0.53 22.92
N GLU A 396 -8.73 -1.49 23.36
CA GLU A 396 -8.21 -2.71 24.00
C GLU A 396 -7.61 -3.63 22.91
N VAL A 397 -6.45 -4.24 23.20
CA VAL A 397 -5.91 -5.33 22.39
C VAL A 397 -6.49 -6.64 22.89
N PHE A 398 -6.98 -7.50 21.98
CA PHE A 398 -7.37 -8.85 22.36
C PHE A 398 -6.15 -9.65 22.78
N MET A 399 -6.20 -10.16 24.00
CA MET A 399 -5.20 -11.07 24.54
C MET A 399 -5.69 -12.51 24.43
N ASN A 400 -4.80 -13.45 24.14
CA ASN A 400 -5.06 -14.87 24.29
C ASN A 400 -5.03 -15.26 25.79
N ARG A 401 -5.20 -16.56 26.08
CA ARG A 401 -5.23 -17.06 27.48
C ARG A 401 -3.87 -16.94 28.18
N GLU A 402 -2.80 -16.85 27.39
CA GLU A 402 -1.42 -16.70 27.80
C GLU A 402 -1.04 -15.21 28.04
N GLY A 403 -1.95 -14.28 27.76
CA GLY A 403 -1.73 -12.84 27.93
C GLY A 403 -0.88 -12.21 26.82
N GLU A 404 -0.81 -12.85 25.66
CA GLU A 404 -0.19 -12.33 24.45
C GLU A 404 -1.24 -11.74 23.51
N PRO A 405 -0.93 -10.67 22.77
CA PRO A 405 -1.83 -10.16 21.75
C PRO A 405 -2.13 -11.20 20.67
N VAL A 406 -3.42 -11.44 20.45
CA VAL A 406 -3.94 -12.39 19.44
C VAL A 406 -3.35 -12.09 18.06
N HIS A 407 -3.31 -10.81 17.68
CA HIS A 407 -2.83 -10.37 16.38
C HIS A 407 -1.32 -10.60 16.18
N VAL A 408 -0.50 -10.36 17.21
CA VAL A 408 0.95 -10.67 17.21
C VAL A 408 1.19 -12.16 16.95
N VAL A 409 0.48 -13.01 17.70
CA VAL A 409 0.62 -14.47 17.59
C VAL A 409 0.23 -14.95 16.19
N GLN A 410 -0.84 -14.38 15.62
CA GLN A 410 -1.31 -14.76 14.30
C GLN A 410 -0.39 -14.28 13.18
N ALA A 411 0.10 -13.04 13.23
CA ALA A 411 1.04 -12.50 12.24
C ALA A 411 2.31 -13.37 12.15
N LYS A 412 2.87 -13.82 13.28
CA LYS A 412 4.01 -14.76 13.32
C LYS A 412 3.72 -16.08 12.58
N LYS A 413 2.50 -16.61 12.71
CA LYS A 413 2.09 -17.84 12.00
C LYS A 413 1.92 -17.57 10.50
N ASN A 414 1.30 -16.46 10.14
CA ASN A 414 1.09 -16.05 8.75
C ASN A 414 2.42 -15.88 7.99
N ILE A 415 3.42 -15.27 8.61
CA ILE A 415 4.79 -15.14 8.05
C ILE A 415 5.34 -16.52 7.67
N LYS A 416 5.32 -17.47 8.60
CA LYS A 416 5.87 -18.81 8.38
C LYS A 416 5.15 -19.57 7.27
N MET A 417 3.83 -19.44 7.20
CA MET A 417 3.04 -20.07 6.14
C MET A 417 3.35 -19.48 4.75
N LEU A 418 3.52 -18.16 4.65
CA LEU A 418 3.89 -17.57 3.37
C LEU A 418 5.32 -17.89 2.95
N ILE A 419 6.27 -17.92 3.89
CA ILE A 419 7.65 -18.40 3.63
C ILE A 419 7.60 -19.82 3.06
N GLN A 420 6.82 -20.72 3.68
CA GLN A 420 6.64 -22.09 3.20
C GLN A 420 6.00 -22.10 1.80
N ALA A 421 4.90 -21.37 1.59
CA ALA A 421 4.22 -21.34 0.31
C ALA A 421 5.12 -20.83 -0.84
N VAL A 422 5.93 -19.79 -0.59
CA VAL A 422 6.93 -19.29 -1.56
C VAL A 422 8.02 -20.33 -1.83
N SER A 423 8.49 -21.05 -0.82
CA SER A 423 9.47 -22.14 -0.99
C SER A 423 8.92 -23.26 -1.90
N GLU A 424 7.67 -23.65 -1.69
CA GLU A 424 6.98 -24.65 -2.50
C GLU A 424 6.78 -24.17 -3.95
N LEU A 425 6.33 -22.93 -4.14
CA LEU A 425 6.19 -22.31 -5.47
C LEU A 425 7.51 -22.25 -6.23
N LYS A 426 8.62 -21.92 -5.57
CA LYS A 426 9.97 -21.92 -6.18
C LYS A 426 10.48 -23.31 -6.51
N THR A 427 9.98 -24.33 -5.81
CA THR A 427 10.27 -25.73 -6.11
C THR A 427 9.49 -26.20 -7.34
N GLU A 428 8.21 -25.82 -7.44
CA GLU A 428 7.32 -26.13 -8.55
C GLU A 428 7.70 -25.37 -9.83
N PHE A 429 7.91 -24.05 -9.73
CA PHE A 429 8.26 -23.16 -10.82
C PHE A 429 9.71 -22.69 -10.68
N ARG A 430 10.66 -23.50 -11.17
CA ARG A 430 12.10 -23.26 -11.02
C ARG A 430 12.61 -21.94 -11.58
N ASP A 431 11.89 -21.34 -12.53
CA ASP A 431 12.23 -20.07 -13.15
C ASP A 431 11.36 -18.89 -12.68
N ILE A 432 10.57 -19.05 -11.60
CA ILE A 432 9.65 -18.02 -11.13
C ILE A 432 10.35 -16.70 -10.80
N ASP A 433 11.60 -16.74 -10.31
CA ASP A 433 12.40 -15.55 -9.99
C ASP A 433 12.80 -14.72 -11.21
N ASP A 434 12.69 -15.27 -12.42
CA ASP A 434 12.87 -14.51 -13.65
C ASP A 434 11.66 -13.63 -13.98
N PHE A 435 10.50 -13.89 -13.37
CA PHE A 435 9.20 -13.31 -13.73
C PHE A 435 8.51 -12.60 -12.57
N VAL A 436 8.75 -13.05 -11.34
CA VAL A 436 8.04 -12.60 -10.15
C VAL A 436 9.03 -12.14 -9.09
N VAL A 437 8.67 -11.07 -8.39
CA VAL A 437 9.28 -10.63 -7.13
C VAL A 437 8.26 -10.87 -6.03
N PHE A 438 8.70 -11.49 -4.94
CA PHE A 438 7.87 -11.67 -3.75
C PHE A 438 8.23 -10.61 -2.72
N ARG A 439 7.25 -9.93 -2.15
CA ARG A 439 7.44 -9.00 -1.04
C ARG A 439 6.37 -9.21 0.02
N PHE A 440 6.80 -9.22 1.28
CA PHE A 440 5.88 -9.25 2.42
C PHE A 440 5.75 -7.87 3.05
N GLY A 441 4.51 -7.38 3.12
CA GLY A 441 4.15 -6.12 3.75
C GLY A 441 3.85 -6.28 5.23
N HIS A 442 4.21 -5.26 6.01
CA HIS A 442 4.06 -5.25 7.47
C HIS A 442 4.61 -6.50 8.17
N VAL A 443 5.85 -6.88 7.89
CA VAL A 443 6.53 -7.98 8.60
C VAL A 443 6.87 -7.63 10.07
N THR A 444 5.91 -7.05 10.79
CA THR A 444 5.96 -6.42 12.14
C THR A 444 6.30 -7.37 13.27
N HIS A 445 6.28 -8.67 12.99
CA HIS A 445 6.58 -9.72 13.97
C HIS A 445 7.49 -10.83 13.47
N ALA A 446 8.15 -10.62 12.33
CA ALA A 446 9.17 -11.55 11.85
C ALA A 446 10.37 -11.56 12.81
N ASP A 447 10.79 -12.75 13.23
CA ASP A 447 12.03 -12.90 13.99
C ASP A 447 13.25 -13.00 13.05
N LEU A 448 14.46 -13.05 13.61
CA LEU A 448 15.68 -13.16 12.81
C LEU A 448 15.76 -14.45 11.98
N SER A 449 15.17 -15.56 12.45
CA SER A 449 15.12 -16.81 11.69
C SER A 449 14.19 -16.68 10.48
N ASP A 450 13.03 -16.04 10.66
CA ASP A 450 12.12 -15.71 9.55
C ASP A 450 12.82 -14.82 8.53
N ALA A 451 13.58 -13.82 8.99
CA ALA A 451 14.35 -12.91 8.14
C ALA A 451 15.41 -13.65 7.29
N PHE A 452 16.15 -14.59 7.88
CA PHE A 452 17.11 -15.43 7.13
C PHE A 452 16.42 -16.33 6.11
N ALA A 453 15.26 -16.91 6.45
CA ALA A 453 14.48 -17.70 5.53
C ALA A 453 13.99 -16.84 4.34
N MET A 454 13.46 -15.65 4.60
CA MET A 454 13.08 -14.67 3.57
C MET A 454 14.26 -14.32 2.67
N LYS A 455 15.43 -14.01 3.25
CA LYS A 455 16.65 -13.74 2.49
C LYS A 455 17.03 -14.91 1.58
N SER A 456 17.01 -16.13 2.11
CA SER A 456 17.40 -17.33 1.35
C SER A 456 16.48 -17.58 0.16
N LEU A 457 15.21 -17.22 0.29
CA LEU A 457 14.20 -17.30 -0.75
C LEU A 457 14.14 -16.02 -1.60
N GLY A 458 14.98 -15.01 -1.39
CA GLY A 458 14.92 -13.76 -2.13
C GLY A 458 13.59 -13.01 -1.99
N ILE A 459 12.89 -13.20 -0.87
CA ILE A 459 11.68 -12.45 -0.51
C ILE A 459 12.11 -11.09 0.00
N GLU A 460 11.47 -10.03 -0.51
CA GLU A 460 11.65 -8.66 -0.07
C GLU A 460 10.72 -8.33 1.11
N ALA A 461 10.97 -7.19 1.76
CA ALA A 461 10.10 -6.67 2.81
C ALA A 461 9.84 -5.19 2.59
N ASP A 462 8.65 -4.73 2.95
CA ASP A 462 8.37 -3.33 3.26
C ASP A 462 7.95 -3.21 4.72
N VAL A 463 8.30 -2.06 5.29
CA VAL A 463 8.05 -1.73 6.70
C VAL A 463 7.47 -0.33 6.74
N ASN A 464 6.28 -0.21 7.32
CA ASN A 464 5.53 1.03 7.41
C ASN A 464 5.51 1.45 8.89
N LEU A 465 6.54 2.17 9.36
CA LEU A 465 6.80 2.36 10.80
C LEU A 465 5.65 3.10 11.49
N ALA A 466 5.22 4.25 10.95
CA ALA A 466 4.12 5.00 11.53
C ALA A 466 2.81 4.23 11.46
N SER A 467 2.47 3.67 10.30
CA SER A 467 1.30 2.81 10.11
C SER A 467 1.26 1.71 11.18
N ASN A 468 2.33 0.92 11.29
CA ASN A 468 2.39 -0.22 12.20
C ASN A 468 2.13 0.17 13.66
N ILE A 469 2.58 1.36 14.07
CA ILE A 469 2.34 1.87 15.42
C ILE A 469 0.89 2.36 15.56
N SER A 470 0.40 3.12 14.57
CA SER A 470 -0.95 3.68 14.53
C SER A 470 -2.03 2.58 14.54
N THR A 471 -1.83 1.52 13.77
CA THR A 471 -2.73 0.35 13.67
C THR A 471 -2.47 -0.69 14.76
N ARG A 472 -1.39 -0.52 15.53
CA ARG A 472 -0.81 -1.48 16.48
C ARG A 472 -0.44 -2.82 15.89
N ALA A 473 -0.16 -2.86 14.59
CA ALA A 473 0.58 -3.95 13.99
C ALA A 473 1.92 -4.18 14.69
N TYR A 474 2.53 -3.11 15.21
CA TYR A 474 3.61 -3.20 16.18
C TYR A 474 3.06 -3.03 17.59
N TYR A 475 3.31 -4.03 18.44
CA TYR A 475 2.86 -4.03 19.83
C TYR A 475 3.99 -4.41 20.79
N SER A 476 4.12 -3.62 21.87
CA SER A 476 4.82 -4.03 23.09
C SER A 476 3.99 -3.70 24.33
N LYS A 477 4.20 -4.43 25.44
CA LYS A 477 3.48 -4.16 26.70
C LYS A 477 3.79 -2.76 27.23
N ASP A 478 5.06 -2.37 27.21
CA ASP A 478 5.50 -1.03 27.60
C ASP A 478 4.84 0.06 26.74
N PHE A 479 4.73 -0.17 25.43
CA PHE A 479 4.02 0.73 24.52
C PHE A 479 2.55 0.86 24.93
N ALA A 480 1.86 -0.28 25.10
CA ALA A 480 0.45 -0.29 25.47
C ALA A 480 0.18 0.36 26.84
N GLU A 481 1.07 0.23 27.81
CA GLU A 481 0.93 0.86 29.13
C GLU A 481 1.03 2.38 29.06
N ARG A 482 1.93 2.92 28.23
CA ARG A 482 2.03 4.37 28.01
C ARG A 482 0.79 4.95 27.34
N LEU A 483 0.16 4.17 26.45
CA LEU A 483 -1.09 4.55 25.77
C LEU A 483 -2.33 4.56 26.68
N LYS A 484 -2.25 4.03 27.91
CA LYS A 484 -3.39 4.03 28.86
C LYS A 484 -3.67 5.40 29.50
N LYS A 485 -2.84 6.43 29.26
CA LYS A 485 -3.07 7.77 29.82
C LYS A 485 -4.33 8.38 29.21
N THR A 486 -5.34 8.64 30.04
CA THR A 486 -6.47 9.48 29.64
C THR A 486 -5.99 10.90 29.35
N LEU A 487 -6.30 11.40 28.16
CA LEU A 487 -5.93 12.73 27.70
C LEU A 487 -7.07 13.72 27.93
N ASN A 488 -6.74 14.95 28.32
CA ASN A 488 -7.73 16.04 28.35
C ASN A 488 -8.07 16.51 26.92
N GLU A 489 -9.13 17.30 26.75
CA GLU A 489 -9.64 17.71 25.42
C GLU A 489 -8.59 18.43 24.53
N ASP A 490 -7.73 19.26 25.12
CA ASP A 490 -6.66 19.95 24.38
C ASP A 490 -5.50 19.02 24.02
N GLU A 491 -5.13 18.10 24.92
CA GLU A 491 -4.18 17.03 24.63
C GLU A 491 -4.75 16.12 23.53
N GLN A 492 -6.03 15.81 23.60
CA GLN A 492 -6.75 15.00 22.62
C GLN A 492 -6.65 15.59 21.20
N PHE A 493 -6.84 16.90 21.03
CA PHE A 493 -6.68 17.55 19.71
C PHE A 493 -5.23 17.63 19.22
N LYS A 494 -4.24 17.52 20.11
CA LYS A 494 -2.80 17.51 19.78
C LYS A 494 -2.24 16.10 19.56
N TYR A 495 -2.91 15.11 20.14
CA TYR A 495 -2.53 13.69 20.13
C TYR A 495 -3.04 12.94 18.90
N SER A 496 -3.37 13.65 17.82
CA SER A 496 -3.77 13.00 16.57
C SER A 496 -2.61 12.25 15.90
N ASP A 497 -1.37 12.54 16.30
CA ASP A 497 -0.16 11.85 15.89
C ASP A 497 0.56 11.22 17.11
N PRO A 498 0.03 10.11 17.67
CA PRO A 498 0.70 9.41 18.77
C PRO A 498 2.10 8.96 18.36
N VAL A 499 2.31 8.64 17.08
CA VAL A 499 3.61 8.22 16.52
C VAL A 499 4.68 9.28 16.78
N LYS A 500 4.41 10.56 16.54
CA LYS A 500 5.36 11.66 16.79
C LYS A 500 5.70 11.84 18.27
N GLU A 501 4.72 11.70 19.17
CA GLU A 501 4.98 11.82 20.60
C GLU A 501 5.83 10.64 21.12
N PHE A 502 5.59 9.42 20.64
CA PHE A 502 6.31 8.23 21.10
C PHE A 502 7.67 8.05 20.46
N LEU A 503 7.79 8.29 19.15
CA LEU A 503 9.05 8.15 18.42
C LEU A 503 9.98 9.36 18.59
N GLY A 504 9.48 10.47 19.14
CA GLY A 504 10.30 11.64 19.48
C GLY A 504 10.87 11.63 20.91
N GLY A 505 10.49 10.66 21.75
CA GLY A 505 10.90 10.57 23.15
C GLY A 505 12.17 9.73 23.36
N ALA A 506 12.91 9.98 24.45
CA ALA A 506 14.17 9.31 24.77
C ALA A 506 14.10 7.76 24.95
N ASP A 507 12.89 7.19 24.97
CA ASP A 507 12.66 5.75 25.12
C ASP A 507 12.21 5.06 23.81
N SER A 508 12.00 5.81 22.72
CA SER A 508 11.58 5.25 21.41
C SER A 508 12.48 4.10 20.99
N ASP A 509 13.77 4.31 21.20
CA ASP A 509 14.81 3.42 20.72
C ASP A 509 14.89 2.12 21.53
N ARG A 510 14.63 2.20 22.85
CA ARG A 510 14.53 1.03 23.72
C ARG A 510 13.28 0.21 23.41
N LEU A 511 12.17 0.89 23.11
CA LEU A 511 10.92 0.22 22.76
C LEU A 511 11.02 -0.56 21.45
N LEU A 512 11.99 -0.25 20.60
CA LEU A 512 12.14 -0.77 19.24
C LEU A 512 13.43 -1.61 19.06
N ASP A 513 14.06 -2.08 20.13
CA ASP A 513 15.28 -2.90 20.01
C ASP A 513 15.03 -4.28 19.37
N GLU A 514 13.86 -4.86 19.61
CA GLU A 514 13.39 -6.09 18.93
C GLU A 514 12.52 -5.77 17.70
N HIS A 515 12.64 -4.58 17.13
CA HIS A 515 11.82 -4.21 15.98
C HIS A 515 12.26 -5.03 14.75
N PRO A 516 11.33 -5.65 13.99
CA PRO A 516 11.67 -6.51 12.86
C PRO A 516 12.48 -5.84 11.75
N LEU A 517 12.39 -4.51 11.60
CA LEU A 517 13.29 -3.76 10.71
C LEU A 517 14.76 -4.08 11.02
N LYS A 518 15.15 -4.19 12.30
CA LYS A 518 16.49 -4.60 12.71
C LYS A 518 16.82 -5.98 12.15
N HIS A 519 15.96 -6.97 12.39
CA HIS A 519 16.14 -8.35 11.93
C HIS A 519 16.20 -8.48 10.40
N MET A 520 15.35 -7.76 9.67
CA MET A 520 15.38 -7.75 8.20
C MET A 520 16.72 -7.20 7.68
N LEU A 521 17.20 -6.11 8.26
CA LEU A 521 18.48 -5.51 7.88
C LEU A 521 19.67 -6.41 8.28
N GLU A 522 19.64 -7.03 9.47
CA GLU A 522 20.65 -7.99 9.93
C GLU A 522 20.79 -9.20 9.01
N ALA A 523 19.66 -9.77 8.59
CA ALA A 523 19.63 -10.89 7.65
C ALA A 523 19.95 -10.47 6.20
N GLY A 524 20.04 -9.16 5.92
CA GLY A 524 20.27 -8.63 4.58
C GLY A 524 19.09 -8.83 3.62
N VAL A 525 17.87 -8.93 4.15
CA VAL A 525 16.63 -8.87 3.37
C VAL A 525 16.58 -7.53 2.63
N ARG A 526 16.08 -7.53 1.39
CA ARG A 526 15.87 -6.27 0.67
C ARG A 526 14.65 -5.57 1.26
N THR A 527 14.91 -4.69 2.22
CA THR A 527 13.89 -3.93 2.93
C THR A 527 13.71 -2.54 2.32
N MET A 528 12.46 -2.17 2.09
CA MET A 528 12.03 -0.83 1.69
C MET A 528 11.08 -0.26 2.75
N LEU A 529 10.71 1.01 2.61
CA LEU A 529 9.76 1.69 3.49
C LEU A 529 8.51 2.05 2.71
N GLY A 530 7.38 1.97 3.40
CA GLY A 530 6.06 2.32 2.90
C GLY A 530 5.42 3.39 3.75
N SER A 531 4.66 4.28 3.13
CA SER A 531 3.76 5.17 3.87
C SER A 531 2.51 4.43 4.33
N ASP A 532 2.04 3.41 3.62
CA ASP A 532 0.69 2.83 3.73
C ASP A 532 -0.41 3.82 3.30
N GLY A 533 -0.41 5.02 3.88
CA GLY A 533 -1.07 6.21 3.33
C GLY A 533 -1.08 7.42 4.28
N GLY A 534 -0.69 8.59 3.77
CA GLY A 534 -0.41 9.76 4.62
C GLY A 534 -1.61 10.47 5.26
N GLY A 535 -2.81 10.36 4.69
CA GLY A 535 -4.00 11.05 5.17
C GLY A 535 -4.63 10.53 6.48
N VAL A 536 -4.68 9.21 6.71
CA VAL A 536 -5.36 8.59 7.88
C VAL A 536 -4.35 8.11 8.91
N GLU A 537 -3.17 7.69 8.47
CA GLU A 537 -2.17 7.11 9.37
C GLU A 537 -1.08 8.12 9.74
N HIS A 538 -1.17 9.34 9.18
CA HIS A 538 -0.21 10.42 9.36
C HIS A 538 1.23 10.00 8.99
N SER A 539 1.32 9.05 8.07
CA SER A 539 2.55 8.47 7.58
C SER A 539 2.99 9.17 6.29
N ASP A 540 3.96 10.06 6.44
CA ASP A 540 4.66 10.67 5.30
C ASP A 540 5.96 9.91 5.04
N ILE A 541 6.25 9.61 3.77
CA ILE A 541 7.42 8.80 3.42
C ILE A 541 8.74 9.48 3.83
N GLU A 542 8.82 10.81 3.81
CA GLU A 542 10.02 11.52 4.28
C GLU A 542 10.28 11.23 5.77
N HIS A 543 9.24 11.31 6.60
CA HIS A 543 9.31 10.95 8.01
C HIS A 543 9.59 9.45 8.23
N GLU A 544 9.08 8.55 7.37
CA GLU A 544 9.42 7.12 7.44
C GLU A 544 10.94 6.89 7.29
N TYR A 545 11.58 7.56 6.34
CA TYR A 545 13.03 7.48 6.15
C TYR A 545 13.81 8.13 7.30
N ASP A 546 13.35 9.27 7.83
CA ASP A 546 13.96 9.90 9.03
C ASP A 546 13.88 8.96 10.25
N ARG A 547 12.71 8.40 10.53
CA ARG A 547 12.47 7.44 11.61
C ARG A 547 13.38 6.22 11.48
N ALA A 548 13.40 5.59 10.30
CA ALA A 548 14.26 4.44 10.04
C ALA A 548 15.75 4.79 10.22
N GLY A 549 16.18 5.99 9.79
CA GLY A 549 17.54 6.46 9.97
C GLY A 549 17.95 6.54 11.45
N ARG A 550 17.10 7.15 12.28
CA ARG A 550 17.34 7.26 13.73
C ARG A 550 17.41 5.90 14.43
N LEU A 551 16.52 4.97 14.07
CA LEU A 551 16.55 3.60 14.62
C LEU A 551 17.84 2.87 14.28
N ILE A 552 18.28 2.97 13.02
CA ILE A 552 19.54 2.36 12.56
C ILE A 552 20.75 2.98 13.28
N GLU A 553 20.77 4.31 13.45
CA GLU A 553 21.81 5.00 14.21
C GLU A 553 21.85 4.56 15.68
N TYR A 554 20.68 4.41 16.31
CA TYR A 554 20.58 3.89 17.66
C TYR A 554 21.14 2.46 17.76
N TRP A 555 20.69 1.52 16.92
CA TRP A 555 21.20 0.15 16.97
C TRP A 555 22.71 0.10 16.72
N ASN A 556 23.23 0.90 15.79
CA ASN A 556 24.68 1.05 15.59
C ASN A 556 25.43 1.59 16.83
N SER A 557 24.76 2.33 17.70
CA SER A 557 25.35 2.88 18.94
C SER A 557 25.31 1.90 20.11
N GLN A 558 24.28 1.04 20.19
CA GLN A 558 24.04 0.14 21.32
C GLN A 558 24.51 -1.30 21.07
N ASP A 559 24.53 -1.74 19.81
CA ASP A 559 24.78 -3.13 19.42
C ASP A 559 26.06 -3.21 18.56
N PRO A 560 27.20 -3.66 19.12
CA PRO A 560 28.44 -3.81 18.38
C PRO A 560 28.36 -4.79 17.21
N ASP A 561 27.43 -5.74 17.23
CA ASP A 561 27.27 -6.74 16.18
C ASP A 561 26.54 -6.12 14.99
N PHE A 562 25.44 -5.40 15.25
CA PHE A 562 24.74 -4.60 14.26
C PHE A 562 25.66 -3.55 13.63
N LYS A 563 26.46 -2.84 14.46
CA LYS A 563 27.44 -1.84 14.00
C LYS A 563 28.44 -2.39 12.99
N ARG A 564 28.88 -3.64 13.15
CA ARG A 564 29.84 -4.28 12.23
C ARG A 564 29.26 -4.52 10.84
N LEU A 565 27.93 -4.53 10.69
CA LEU A 565 27.26 -4.67 9.41
C LEU A 565 27.36 -3.39 8.56
N GLY A 566 27.70 -2.24 9.16
CA GLY A 566 27.85 -0.97 8.44
C GLY A 566 26.55 -0.46 7.82
N LEU A 567 25.41 -0.80 8.44
CA LEU A 567 24.08 -0.44 7.97
C LEU A 567 23.78 1.03 8.25
N SER A 568 23.06 1.67 7.33
CA SER A 568 22.61 3.06 7.43
C SER A 568 21.29 3.22 6.68
N ILE A 569 20.67 4.40 6.74
CA ILE A 569 19.51 4.71 5.90
C ILE A 569 19.81 4.58 4.40
N ASP A 570 21.07 4.75 3.98
CA ASP A 570 21.48 4.52 2.59
C ASP A 570 21.39 3.06 2.17
N THR A 571 21.41 2.11 3.11
CA THR A 571 21.14 0.70 2.82
C THR A 571 19.71 0.53 2.30
N ILE A 572 18.71 1.18 2.92
CA ILE A 572 17.31 1.14 2.47
C ILE A 572 17.16 1.80 1.10
N ARG A 573 17.81 2.95 0.87
CA ARG A 573 17.82 3.59 -0.46
C ARG A 573 18.42 2.70 -1.55
N LYS A 574 19.53 2.02 -1.25
CA LYS A 574 20.17 1.05 -2.17
C LYS A 574 19.29 -0.18 -2.41
N ASN A 575 18.54 -0.63 -1.40
CA ASN A 575 17.55 -1.70 -1.53
C ASN A 575 16.44 -1.29 -2.51
N ALA A 576 15.88 -0.09 -2.37
CA ALA A 576 14.88 0.44 -3.30
C ALA A 576 15.41 0.54 -4.74
N GLN A 577 16.62 1.06 -4.93
CA GLN A 577 17.26 1.10 -6.25
C GLN A 577 17.49 -0.31 -6.83
N SER A 578 17.90 -1.25 -5.99
CA SER A 578 18.08 -2.65 -6.38
C SER A 578 16.76 -3.34 -6.73
N HIS A 579 15.67 -2.97 -6.03
CA HIS A 579 14.32 -3.41 -6.35
C HIS A 579 13.90 -2.91 -7.74
N LEU A 580 13.98 -1.60 -7.97
CA LEU A 580 13.66 -0.99 -9.27
C LEU A 580 14.42 -1.64 -10.42
N LYS A 581 15.74 -1.85 -10.22
CA LYS A 581 16.58 -2.54 -11.17
C LYS A 581 16.11 -3.99 -11.40
N ASN A 582 15.84 -4.74 -10.33
CA ASN A 582 15.35 -6.13 -10.43
C ASN A 582 13.98 -6.24 -11.12
N MET A 583 13.10 -5.24 -10.98
CA MET A 583 11.82 -5.18 -11.68
C MET A 583 11.98 -4.94 -13.19
N GLN A 584 13.07 -4.29 -13.60
CA GLN A 584 13.38 -3.98 -15.00
C GLN A 584 14.31 -4.99 -15.68
N GLU A 585 15.10 -5.75 -14.93
CA GLU A 585 16.09 -6.67 -15.48
C GLU A 585 15.49 -8.02 -15.90
N ASP A 586 15.74 -8.40 -17.15
CA ASP A 586 15.59 -9.77 -17.65
C ASP A 586 16.92 -10.51 -17.47
N ARG A 587 16.97 -11.52 -16.60
CA ARG A 587 18.21 -12.26 -16.29
C ARG A 587 18.67 -13.20 -17.42
N ARG A 588 17.92 -13.33 -18.51
CA ARG A 588 18.20 -14.28 -19.61
C ARG A 588 18.97 -13.70 -20.81
N ASN A 589 19.31 -12.41 -20.78
CA ASN A 589 20.23 -11.78 -21.74
C ASN A 589 21.56 -11.49 -21.06
#